data_AF-A0A0D8ZZV7-F1
#
_entry.id   AF-A0A0D8ZZV7-F1
#
_cell.length_a   1.000
_cell.length_b   1.000
_cell.length_c   1.000
_cell.angle_alpha   90.00
_cell.angle_beta   90.00
_cell.angle_gamma   90.00
#
_symmetry.space_group_name_H-M   'P 1'
#
loop_
_entity.id
_entity.type
_entity.pdbx_description
1 polymer ?
#
loop_
_entity_poly.entity_id
_entity_poly.type
_entity_poly.pdbx_seq_one_letter_code
_entity_poly.pdbx_strand_id
1 'polypeptide(L)'
;MTTLRHGDRSQAVRSMQKNLKSHGANLRVDGAYGDATENAVRAYQLKVGLVVDGVAGSKTQLSLAGGDCSKLLKNVDLVNAAKRLDVPLASVYAVNEVESVGKGFLDNGKPVILFERHVMYRQLKAPRHDADDPSELQRHADQLAATNPALVNPKPGGYAGGTVEHQRLSSARLIDDTAALESASWGAFQIMGFHWQRLGYASVHDFVAAVSTSESIQFDAFVRFIETDPALYKALKARKWTVFAKLYNGPDYKRNLYDIKLQRAFERHADCDCGQAVAA
;
A
#
# COMPACT_ATOMS: atom_id res chain seq x y z
N MET A 1 8.20 13.74 -10.36
CA MET A 1 9.09 13.11 -11.36
C MET A 1 8.26 12.16 -12.20
N THR A 2 8.46 12.17 -13.52
CA THR A 2 7.78 11.27 -14.45
C THR A 2 8.30 9.85 -14.27
N THR A 3 7.40 8.86 -14.18
CA THR A 3 7.78 7.44 -14.18
C THR A 3 8.36 7.06 -15.55
N LEU A 4 9.53 6.42 -15.57
CA LEU A 4 10.18 5.93 -16.79
C LEU A 4 10.14 4.40 -16.83
N ARG A 5 9.82 3.83 -17.98
CA ARG A 5 9.65 2.38 -18.18
C ARG A 5 9.93 1.97 -19.63
N HIS A 6 9.91 0.66 -19.88
CA HIS A 6 10.12 0.09 -21.20
C HIS A 6 9.25 0.76 -22.28
N GLY A 7 9.87 1.06 -23.41
CA GLY A 7 9.28 1.77 -24.55
C GLY A 7 9.43 3.30 -24.49
N ASP A 8 9.73 3.88 -23.33
CA ASP A 8 9.93 5.33 -23.22
C ASP A 8 11.18 5.79 -23.97
N ARG A 9 11.08 6.96 -24.61
CA ARG A 9 12.23 7.64 -25.23
C ARG A 9 12.23 9.12 -24.89
N SER A 10 13.22 9.58 -24.14
CA SER A 10 13.29 10.98 -23.70
C SER A 10 14.67 11.39 -23.17
N GLN A 11 14.85 12.71 -22.96
CA GLN A 11 16.01 13.23 -22.26
C GLN A 11 16.07 12.74 -20.80
N ALA A 12 14.91 12.51 -20.17
CA ALA A 12 14.85 11.95 -18.81
C ALA A 12 15.40 10.53 -18.76
N VAL A 13 15.10 9.68 -19.76
CA VAL A 13 15.72 8.34 -19.89
C VAL A 13 17.24 8.48 -20.03
N ARG A 14 17.72 9.38 -20.89
CA ARG A 14 19.16 9.63 -21.06
C ARG A 14 19.84 10.07 -19.75
N SER A 15 19.19 10.92 -18.95
CA SER A 15 19.71 11.31 -17.63
C SER A 15 19.74 10.13 -16.65
N MET A 16 18.67 9.33 -16.59
CA MET A 16 18.62 8.13 -15.75
C MET A 16 19.68 7.10 -16.16
N GLN A 17 19.89 6.86 -17.46
CA GLN A 17 20.95 5.97 -17.96
C GLN A 17 22.34 6.43 -17.53
N LYS A 18 22.61 7.74 -17.51
CA LYS A 18 23.87 8.29 -16.96
C LYS A 18 24.02 8.01 -15.46
N ASN A 19 22.94 8.19 -14.68
CA ASN A 19 22.96 7.87 -13.26
C ASN A 19 23.18 6.37 -13.02
N LEU A 20 22.57 5.48 -13.82
CA LEU A 20 22.83 4.05 -13.75
C LEU A 20 24.30 3.73 -14.02
N LYS A 21 24.93 4.39 -15.00
CA LYS A 21 26.38 4.23 -15.27
C LYS A 21 27.24 4.69 -14.10
N SER A 22 26.93 5.81 -13.44
CA SER A 22 27.67 6.24 -12.25
C SER A 22 27.53 5.27 -11.08
N HIS A 23 26.47 4.45 -11.07
CA HIS A 23 26.26 3.37 -10.10
C HIS A 23 26.80 1.99 -10.56
N GLY A 24 27.52 1.96 -11.68
CA GLY A 24 28.27 0.79 -12.17
C GLY A 24 27.59 0.00 -13.30
N ALA A 25 26.47 0.46 -13.85
CA ALA A 25 25.81 -0.24 -14.95
C ALA A 25 26.57 -0.05 -16.27
N ASN A 26 26.69 -1.13 -17.05
CA ASN A 26 27.25 -1.08 -18.40
C ASN A 26 26.13 -1.00 -19.45
N LEU A 27 25.73 0.22 -19.81
CA LEU A 27 24.74 0.45 -20.86
C LEU A 27 25.08 1.64 -21.75
N ARG A 28 24.46 1.67 -22.94
CA ARG A 28 24.50 2.83 -23.85
C ARG A 28 23.58 3.93 -23.31
N VAL A 29 24.02 5.19 -23.46
CA VAL A 29 23.22 6.37 -23.13
C VAL A 29 22.60 6.95 -24.41
N ASP A 30 21.52 6.34 -24.87
CA ASP A 30 20.81 6.70 -26.11
C ASP A 30 19.45 7.37 -25.88
N GLY A 31 18.98 7.41 -24.63
CA GLY A 31 17.68 7.94 -24.26
C GLY A 31 16.52 7.02 -24.59
N ALA A 32 16.77 5.75 -24.94
CA ALA A 32 15.74 4.74 -25.18
C ALA A 32 15.69 3.72 -24.04
N TYR A 33 14.50 3.52 -23.48
CA TYR A 33 14.26 2.54 -22.42
C TYR A 33 13.87 1.21 -23.07
N GLY A 34 14.85 0.50 -23.64
CA GLY A 34 14.68 -0.89 -24.11
C GLY A 34 15.15 -1.91 -23.07
N ASP A 35 15.24 -3.17 -23.48
CA ASP A 35 15.58 -4.32 -22.63
C ASP A 35 16.88 -4.11 -21.83
N ALA A 36 17.93 -3.58 -22.47
CA ALA A 36 19.19 -3.31 -21.79
C ALA A 36 19.06 -2.26 -20.67
N THR A 37 18.22 -1.24 -20.87
CA THR A 37 17.96 -0.21 -19.85
C THR A 37 17.11 -0.79 -18.73
N GLU A 38 16.08 -1.58 -19.06
CA GLU A 38 15.25 -2.25 -18.05
C GLU A 38 16.08 -3.21 -17.19
N ASN A 39 16.90 -4.06 -17.80
CA ASN A 39 17.80 -4.97 -17.09
C ASN A 39 18.77 -4.21 -16.17
N ALA A 40 19.32 -3.08 -16.64
CA ALA A 40 20.17 -2.23 -15.80
C ALA A 40 19.41 -1.63 -14.60
N VAL A 41 18.15 -1.24 -14.79
CA VAL A 41 17.28 -0.76 -13.70
C VAL A 41 16.98 -1.88 -12.71
N ARG A 42 16.64 -3.09 -13.17
CA ARG A 42 16.41 -4.26 -12.32
C ARG A 42 17.64 -4.61 -11.49
N ALA A 43 18.81 -4.67 -12.14
CA ALA A 43 20.07 -4.95 -11.47
C ALA A 43 20.39 -3.88 -10.40
N TYR A 44 20.15 -2.60 -10.71
CA TYR A 44 20.31 -1.52 -9.75
C TYR A 44 19.34 -1.66 -8.58
N GLN A 45 18.04 -1.85 -8.84
CA GLN A 45 17.01 -2.02 -7.80
C GLN A 45 17.36 -3.17 -6.86
N LEU A 46 17.79 -4.30 -7.41
CA LEU A 46 18.23 -5.46 -6.63
C LEU A 46 19.45 -5.10 -5.76
N LYS A 47 20.47 -4.47 -6.34
CA LYS A 47 21.70 -4.04 -5.64
C LYS A 47 21.41 -3.12 -4.45
N VAL A 48 20.42 -2.23 -4.55
CA VAL A 48 20.07 -1.29 -3.48
C VAL A 48 18.88 -1.74 -2.62
N GLY A 49 18.36 -2.95 -2.86
CA GLY A 49 17.27 -3.56 -2.09
C GLY A 49 15.88 -2.98 -2.35
N LEU A 50 15.68 -2.20 -3.41
CA LEU A 50 14.34 -1.72 -3.82
C LEU A 50 13.52 -2.87 -4.45
N VAL A 51 12.21 -2.69 -4.53
CA VAL A 51 11.34 -3.56 -5.33
C VAL A 51 11.86 -3.63 -6.77
N VAL A 52 12.09 -4.85 -7.27
CA VAL A 52 12.74 -5.09 -8.57
C VAL A 52 11.67 -5.22 -9.66
N ASP A 53 11.00 -4.11 -9.97
CA ASP A 53 9.92 -4.06 -10.98
C ASP A 53 10.41 -3.64 -12.38
N GLY A 54 11.67 -3.22 -12.50
CA GLY A 54 12.24 -2.74 -13.77
C GLY A 54 11.71 -1.37 -14.20
N VAL A 55 10.99 -0.67 -13.32
CA VAL A 55 10.40 0.65 -13.57
C VAL A 55 11.17 1.70 -12.78
N ALA A 56 11.69 2.70 -13.47
CA ALA A 56 12.31 3.86 -12.83
C ALA A 56 11.26 4.89 -12.41
N GLY A 57 10.44 4.52 -11.43
CA GLY A 57 9.48 5.41 -10.77
C GLY A 57 10.14 6.38 -9.77
N SER A 58 9.31 7.06 -8.98
CA SER A 58 9.79 8.04 -7.99
C SER A 58 10.78 7.45 -6.97
N LYS A 59 10.58 6.20 -6.53
CA LYS A 59 11.44 5.49 -5.58
C LYS A 59 12.83 5.17 -6.16
N THR A 60 12.86 4.60 -7.37
CA THR A 60 14.12 4.31 -8.09
C THR A 60 14.89 5.60 -8.39
N GLN A 61 14.20 6.66 -8.84
CA GLN A 61 14.83 7.94 -9.13
C GLN A 61 15.35 8.65 -7.86
N LEU A 62 14.62 8.57 -6.75
CA LEU A 62 15.09 9.06 -5.44
C LEU A 62 16.39 8.37 -5.02
N SER A 63 16.42 7.03 -5.12
CA SER A 63 17.61 6.25 -4.79
C SER A 63 18.80 6.59 -5.68
N LEU A 64 18.60 6.70 -7.00
CA LEU A 64 19.65 7.07 -7.94
C LEU A 64 20.26 8.45 -7.65
N ALA A 65 19.44 9.37 -7.11
CA ALA A 65 19.85 10.70 -6.68
C ALA A 65 20.46 10.75 -5.26
N GLY A 66 20.59 9.61 -4.57
CA GLY A 66 21.15 9.53 -3.22
C GLY A 66 20.17 9.95 -2.11
N GLY A 67 18.87 9.97 -2.39
CA GLY A 67 17.85 10.30 -1.39
C GLY A 67 17.63 9.20 -0.36
N ASP A 68 17.01 9.58 0.77
CA ASP A 68 16.71 8.64 1.85
C ASP A 68 15.68 7.59 1.41
N CYS A 69 16.11 6.33 1.45
CA CYS A 69 15.30 5.17 1.07
C CYS A 69 14.95 4.29 2.29
N SER A 70 15.20 4.74 3.52
CA SER A 70 15.02 3.97 4.76
C SER A 70 13.58 3.49 4.95
N LYS A 71 12.60 4.31 4.57
CA LYS A 71 11.16 4.00 4.70
C LYS A 71 10.56 3.22 3.52
N LEU A 72 11.31 2.99 2.44
CA LEU A 72 10.76 2.38 1.23
C LEU A 72 10.62 0.87 1.35
N LEU A 73 9.59 0.31 0.71
CA LEU A 73 9.38 -1.14 0.62
C LEU A 73 10.58 -1.82 -0.05
N LYS A 74 10.99 -2.98 0.48
CA LYS A 74 12.18 -3.71 0.01
C LYS A 74 11.79 -4.98 -0.73
N ASN A 75 12.64 -5.40 -1.67
CA ASN A 75 12.43 -6.66 -2.38
C ASN A 75 12.34 -7.87 -1.42
N VAL A 76 13.16 -7.86 -0.36
CA VAL A 76 13.17 -8.94 0.64
C VAL A 76 11.81 -9.10 1.33
N ASP A 77 11.04 -8.02 1.48
CA ASP A 77 9.70 -8.07 2.06
C ASP A 77 8.75 -8.87 1.16
N LEU A 78 8.80 -8.65 -0.16
CA LEU A 78 7.99 -9.39 -1.14
C LEU A 78 8.40 -10.87 -1.18
N VAL A 79 9.71 -11.16 -1.14
CA VAL A 79 10.22 -12.54 -1.09
C VAL A 79 9.74 -13.26 0.18
N ASN A 80 9.78 -12.59 1.33
CA ASN A 80 9.30 -13.16 2.59
C ASN A 80 7.78 -13.36 2.59
N ALA A 81 7.02 -12.43 2.03
CA ALA A 81 5.58 -12.56 1.87
C ALA A 81 5.19 -13.73 0.96
N ALA A 82 5.91 -13.93 -0.15
CA ALA A 82 5.69 -15.05 -1.05
C ALA A 82 5.88 -16.40 -0.34
N LYS A 83 6.93 -16.50 0.49
CA LYS A 83 7.19 -17.68 1.33
C LYS A 83 6.11 -17.86 2.40
N ARG A 84 5.74 -16.79 3.12
CA ARG A 84 4.72 -16.82 4.18
C ARG A 84 3.35 -17.26 3.66
N LEU A 85 2.95 -16.71 2.52
CA LEU A 85 1.67 -17.02 1.88
C LEU A 85 1.73 -18.27 0.99
N ASP A 86 2.91 -18.89 0.82
CA ASP A 86 3.10 -20.05 -0.06
C ASP A 86 2.47 -19.81 -1.46
N VAL A 87 2.87 -18.71 -2.08
CA VAL A 87 2.47 -18.31 -3.44
C VAL A 87 3.68 -17.95 -4.29
N PRO A 88 3.58 -18.02 -5.63
CA PRO A 88 4.65 -17.54 -6.49
C PRO A 88 4.99 -16.08 -6.19
N LEU A 89 6.29 -15.73 -6.23
CA LEU A 89 6.75 -14.36 -6.03
C LEU A 89 6.07 -13.37 -6.99
N ALA A 90 5.85 -13.79 -8.23
CA ALA A 90 5.10 -13.02 -9.23
C ALA A 90 3.68 -12.64 -8.78
N SER A 91 3.01 -13.48 -7.98
CA SER A 91 1.69 -13.15 -7.41
C SER A 91 1.77 -12.02 -6.39
N VAL A 92 2.82 -12.00 -5.57
CA VAL A 92 3.04 -10.92 -4.59
C VAL A 92 3.41 -9.62 -5.30
N TYR A 93 4.25 -9.67 -6.32
CA TYR A 93 4.58 -8.52 -7.16
C TYR A 93 3.34 -7.93 -7.85
N ALA A 94 2.49 -8.78 -8.45
CA ALA A 94 1.27 -8.35 -9.11
C ALA A 94 0.34 -7.60 -8.15
N VAL A 95 0.16 -8.15 -6.95
CA VAL A 95 -0.68 -7.55 -5.92
C VAL A 95 -0.06 -6.25 -5.39
N ASN A 96 1.25 -6.21 -5.14
CA ASN A 96 1.94 -4.97 -4.75
C ASN A 96 1.80 -3.87 -5.81
N GLU A 97 1.94 -4.21 -7.10
CA GLU A 97 1.83 -3.25 -8.19
C GLU A 97 0.42 -2.66 -8.31
N VAL A 98 -0.61 -3.50 -8.12
CA VAL A 98 -2.01 -3.13 -8.44
C VAL A 98 -2.77 -2.60 -7.23
N GLU A 99 -2.54 -3.15 -6.04
CA GLU A 99 -3.28 -2.82 -4.82
C GLU A 99 -2.61 -1.73 -3.97
N SER A 100 -1.36 -1.36 -4.30
CA SER A 100 -0.68 -0.24 -3.67
C SER A 100 -1.09 1.09 -4.31
N VAL A 101 -1.29 2.13 -3.49
CA VAL A 101 -1.36 3.52 -3.96
C VAL A 101 0.02 4.10 -4.31
N GLY A 102 1.06 3.27 -4.29
CA GLY A 102 2.42 3.60 -4.70
C GLY A 102 3.27 4.22 -3.60
N LYS A 103 2.83 5.35 -3.01
CA LYS A 103 3.51 6.01 -1.88
C LYS A 103 2.81 5.69 -0.57
N GLY A 104 3.53 5.15 0.40
CA GLY A 104 3.02 4.92 1.76
C GLY A 104 3.05 6.14 2.67
N PHE A 105 3.77 7.19 2.27
CA PHE A 105 3.96 8.42 3.04
C PHE A 105 3.72 9.66 2.18
N LEU A 106 3.20 10.70 2.83
CA LEU A 106 3.13 12.05 2.31
C LEU A 106 4.52 12.70 2.36
N ASP A 107 4.71 13.80 1.63
CA ASP A 107 6.00 14.49 1.56
C ASP A 107 6.45 15.08 2.92
N ASN A 108 5.51 15.27 3.86
CA ASN A 108 5.81 15.67 5.25
C ASN A 108 6.17 14.48 6.18
N GLY A 109 6.31 13.27 5.63
CA GLY A 109 6.71 12.08 6.36
C GLY A 109 5.60 11.37 7.13
N LYS A 110 4.36 11.89 7.13
CA LYS A 110 3.19 11.19 7.71
C LYS A 110 2.72 10.06 6.78
N PRO A 111 2.20 8.94 7.31
CA PRO A 111 1.63 7.89 6.46
C PRO A 111 0.44 8.43 5.66
N VAL A 112 0.23 7.91 4.46
CA VAL A 112 -1.01 8.17 3.71
C VAL A 112 -2.18 7.58 4.48
N ILE A 113 -3.25 8.36 4.67
CA ILE A 113 -4.47 7.89 5.32
C ILE A 113 -5.72 8.37 4.59
N LEU A 114 -6.83 7.68 4.81
CA LEU A 114 -8.17 8.20 4.53
C LEU A 114 -9.03 8.00 5.78
N PHE A 115 -9.63 9.07 6.29
CA PHE A 115 -10.50 9.01 7.45
C PHE A 115 -11.97 8.80 7.02
N GLU A 116 -12.57 7.74 7.55
CA GLU A 116 -13.92 7.29 7.20
C GLU A 116 -14.93 7.67 8.29
N ARG A 117 -15.64 8.79 8.11
CA ARG A 117 -16.65 9.28 9.08
C ARG A 117 -17.78 8.29 9.40
N HIS A 118 -18.05 7.39 8.46
CA HIS A 118 -19.05 6.33 8.62
C HIS A 118 -18.54 5.13 9.39
N VAL A 119 -17.23 4.86 9.29
CA VAL A 119 -16.57 3.92 10.17
C VAL A 119 -16.47 4.52 11.57
N MET A 120 -16.17 5.82 11.72
CA MET A 120 -16.18 6.49 13.03
C MET A 120 -17.52 6.32 13.74
N TYR A 121 -18.61 6.63 13.04
CA TYR A 121 -19.96 6.39 13.55
C TYR A 121 -20.20 4.93 13.94
N ARG A 122 -19.68 3.95 13.18
CA ARG A 122 -19.79 2.53 13.51
C ARG A 122 -18.96 2.15 14.74
N GLN A 123 -17.71 2.62 14.84
CA GLN A 123 -16.80 2.27 15.93
C GLN A 123 -17.21 2.91 17.26
N LEU A 124 -17.83 4.09 17.25
CA LEU A 124 -18.44 4.71 18.45
C LEU A 124 -19.60 3.89 19.02
N LYS A 125 -20.19 3.01 18.22
CA LYS A 125 -21.30 2.14 18.62
C LYS A 125 -20.88 0.73 19.00
N ALA A 126 -19.61 0.40 18.81
CA ALA A 126 -19.08 -0.92 19.11
C ALA A 126 -18.85 -1.01 20.63
N PRO A 127 -19.47 -1.97 21.33
CA PRO A 127 -19.14 -2.24 22.72
C PRO A 127 -17.68 -2.67 22.84
N ARG A 128 -16.95 -2.09 23.79
CA ARG A 128 -15.54 -2.38 24.09
C ARG A 128 -15.35 -2.97 25.49
N HIS A 129 -16.27 -2.71 26.39
CA HIS A 129 -16.27 -3.22 27.76
C HIS A 129 -17.61 -3.90 28.09
N ASP A 130 -17.59 -4.83 29.04
CA ASP A 130 -18.79 -5.57 29.46
C ASP A 130 -19.89 -4.66 30.04
N ALA A 131 -19.53 -3.47 30.52
CA ALA A 131 -20.45 -2.48 31.07
C ALA A 131 -21.09 -1.56 30.01
N ASP A 132 -20.66 -1.64 28.74
CA ASP A 132 -21.17 -0.78 27.69
C ASP A 132 -22.61 -1.17 27.31
N ASP A 133 -23.56 -0.23 27.41
CA ASP A 133 -24.93 -0.43 26.92
C ASP A 133 -25.03 -0.02 25.44
N PRO A 134 -25.36 -0.97 24.52
CA PRO A 134 -25.51 -0.68 23.10
C PRO A 134 -26.49 0.45 22.77
N SER A 135 -27.55 0.63 23.56
CA SER A 135 -28.56 1.67 23.35
C SER A 135 -28.02 3.04 23.71
N GLU A 136 -27.17 3.15 24.73
CA GLU A 136 -26.49 4.39 25.09
C GLU A 136 -25.44 4.77 24.06
N LEU A 137 -24.62 3.80 23.62
CA LEU A 137 -23.63 4.00 22.56
C LEU A 137 -24.29 4.47 21.25
N GLN A 138 -25.40 3.86 20.86
CA GLN A 138 -26.18 4.26 19.68
C GLN A 138 -26.69 5.71 19.81
N ARG A 139 -27.32 6.08 20.94
CA ARG A 139 -27.77 7.45 21.20
C ARG A 139 -26.62 8.46 21.17
N HIS A 140 -25.49 8.12 21.77
CA HIS A 140 -24.31 8.99 21.79
C HIS A 140 -23.74 9.20 20.39
N ALA A 141 -23.60 8.14 19.60
CA ALA A 141 -23.13 8.23 18.22
C ALA A 141 -24.08 9.06 17.33
N ASP A 142 -25.41 8.95 17.53
CA ASP A 142 -26.40 9.75 16.82
C ASP A 142 -26.30 11.24 17.19
N GLN A 143 -26.11 11.55 18.47
CA GLN A 143 -25.86 12.92 18.92
C GLN A 143 -24.57 13.50 18.32
N LEU A 144 -23.48 12.71 18.29
CA LEU A 144 -22.22 13.09 17.64
C LEU A 144 -22.39 13.28 16.13
N ALA A 145 -23.18 12.44 15.46
CA ALA A 145 -23.47 12.59 14.04
C ALA A 145 -24.25 13.87 13.72
N ALA A 146 -25.17 14.27 14.60
CA ALA A 146 -25.93 15.51 14.47
C ALA A 146 -25.07 16.76 14.71
N THR A 147 -24.16 16.70 15.69
CA THR A 147 -23.32 17.84 16.11
C THR A 147 -22.04 17.99 15.28
N ASN A 148 -21.48 16.87 14.79
CA ASN A 148 -20.20 16.82 14.07
C ASN A 148 -20.30 16.03 12.75
N PRO A 149 -21.21 16.37 11.82
CA PRO A 149 -21.52 15.56 10.63
C PRO A 149 -20.37 15.38 9.62
N ALA A 150 -19.31 16.20 9.74
CA ALA A 150 -18.09 16.09 8.93
C ALA A 150 -17.17 14.95 9.38
N LEU A 151 -17.23 14.58 10.68
CA LEU A 151 -16.37 13.59 11.31
C LEU A 151 -17.11 12.32 11.73
N VAL A 152 -18.40 12.44 12.05
CA VAL A 152 -19.26 11.32 12.43
C VAL A 152 -20.50 11.38 11.55
N ASN A 153 -20.76 10.35 10.74
CA ASN A 153 -21.95 10.31 9.90
C ASN A 153 -22.25 8.88 9.45
N PRO A 154 -23.49 8.37 9.50
CA PRO A 154 -23.80 7.03 9.00
C PRO A 154 -23.51 6.84 7.50
N LYS A 155 -23.40 7.94 6.73
CA LYS A 155 -23.09 7.90 5.30
C LYS A 155 -21.59 8.18 5.04
N PRO A 156 -20.96 7.47 4.07
CA PRO A 156 -19.58 7.73 3.67
C PRO A 156 -19.42 9.15 3.08
N GLY A 157 -18.17 9.60 2.92
CA GLY A 157 -17.84 10.90 2.31
C GLY A 157 -17.15 11.90 3.25
N GLY A 158 -17.09 13.15 2.80
CA GLY A 158 -16.37 14.23 3.48
C GLY A 158 -14.85 14.19 3.27
N TYR A 159 -14.37 13.43 2.29
CA TYR A 159 -12.96 13.27 1.97
C TYR A 159 -12.37 14.57 1.43
N ALA A 160 -11.19 14.94 1.93
CA ALA A 160 -10.40 16.06 1.44
C ALA A 160 -9.07 15.58 0.82
N GLY A 161 -8.54 14.43 1.29
CA GLY A 161 -7.30 13.84 0.79
C GLY A 161 -6.02 14.50 1.33
N GLY A 162 -4.90 13.80 1.14
CA GLY A 162 -3.57 14.31 1.50
C GLY A 162 -3.42 14.64 2.99
N THR A 163 -2.79 15.78 3.28
CA THR A 163 -2.53 16.21 4.67
C THR A 163 -3.80 16.62 5.43
N VAL A 164 -4.89 16.93 4.74
CA VAL A 164 -6.16 17.34 5.37
C VAL A 164 -6.82 16.15 6.07
N GLU A 165 -6.62 14.93 5.59
CA GLU A 165 -7.11 13.72 6.29
C GLU A 165 -6.47 13.58 7.68
N HIS A 166 -5.22 13.99 7.87
CA HIS A 166 -4.57 14.03 9.19
C HIS A 166 -5.14 15.09 10.12
N GLN A 167 -5.67 16.19 9.57
CA GLN A 167 -6.38 17.20 10.37
C GLN A 167 -7.75 16.63 10.79
N ARG A 168 -8.49 16.01 9.87
CA ARG A 168 -9.76 15.33 10.18
C ARG A 168 -9.57 14.25 11.25
N LEU A 169 -8.56 13.41 11.09
CA LEU A 169 -8.23 12.37 12.08
C LEU A 169 -7.87 12.99 13.43
N SER A 170 -7.01 14.01 13.47
CA SER A 170 -6.66 14.70 14.72
C SER A 170 -7.90 15.26 15.44
N SER A 171 -8.83 15.87 14.70
CA SER A 171 -10.09 16.36 15.29
C SER A 171 -11.00 15.23 15.76
N ALA A 172 -11.07 14.11 15.03
CA ALA A 172 -11.86 12.95 15.44
C ALA A 172 -11.28 12.28 16.70
N ARG A 173 -9.96 12.27 16.87
CA ARG A 173 -9.29 11.75 18.07
C ARG A 173 -9.60 12.54 19.35
N LEU A 174 -10.03 13.80 19.22
CA LEU A 174 -10.54 14.60 20.35
C LEU A 174 -11.95 14.16 20.78
N ILE A 175 -12.70 13.49 19.90
CA ILE A 175 -14.02 12.92 20.21
C ILE A 175 -13.83 11.55 20.88
N ASP A 176 -13.13 10.65 20.20
CA ASP A 176 -12.74 9.34 20.72
C ASP A 176 -11.47 8.89 20.01
N ASP A 177 -10.39 8.74 20.76
CA ASP A 177 -9.06 8.46 20.23
C ASP A 177 -9.00 7.08 19.53
N THR A 178 -9.57 6.06 20.16
CA THR A 178 -9.49 4.67 19.67
C THR A 178 -10.38 4.49 18.45
N ALA A 179 -11.63 4.94 18.53
CA ALA A 179 -12.57 4.88 17.41
C ALA A 179 -12.06 5.67 16.21
N ALA A 180 -11.42 6.83 16.42
CA ALA A 180 -10.87 7.63 15.34
C ALA A 180 -9.72 6.91 14.60
N LEU A 181 -8.76 6.34 15.33
CA LEU A 181 -7.65 5.59 14.73
C LEU A 181 -8.13 4.34 13.99
N GLU A 182 -9.12 3.64 14.55
CA GLU A 182 -9.74 2.48 13.93
C GLU A 182 -10.50 2.83 12.63
N SER A 183 -10.95 4.08 12.52
CA SER A 183 -11.75 4.59 11.42
C SER A 183 -10.96 5.22 10.29
N ALA A 184 -9.64 5.13 10.33
CA ALA A 184 -8.78 5.49 9.21
C ALA A 184 -8.21 4.25 8.52
N SER A 185 -8.04 4.32 7.20
CA SER A 185 -7.16 3.43 6.44
C SER A 185 -5.73 3.96 6.48
N TRP A 186 -4.74 3.07 6.45
CA TRP A 186 -3.34 3.43 6.66
C TRP A 186 -2.40 2.88 5.58
N GLY A 187 -1.47 3.74 5.17
CA GLY A 187 -0.33 3.40 4.35
C GLY A 187 -0.65 3.08 2.89
N ALA A 188 0.34 2.50 2.22
CA ALA A 188 0.31 2.23 0.79
C ALA A 188 -0.82 1.27 0.37
N PHE A 189 -1.29 0.41 1.27
CA PHE A 189 -2.32 -0.60 1.01
C PHE A 189 -3.68 -0.26 1.63
N GLN A 190 -3.80 0.90 2.30
CA GLN A 190 -5.05 1.39 2.87
C GLN A 190 -5.75 0.38 3.81
N ILE A 191 -4.98 -0.29 4.66
CA ILE A 191 -5.52 -1.21 5.67
C ILE A 191 -6.25 -0.42 6.76
N MET A 192 -7.51 -0.78 7.02
CA MET A 192 -8.33 -0.13 8.04
C MET A 192 -7.82 -0.41 9.47
N GLY A 193 -7.77 0.64 10.30
CA GLY A 193 -7.28 0.57 11.67
C GLY A 193 -8.05 -0.41 12.54
N PHE A 194 -9.37 -0.57 12.34
CA PHE A 194 -10.19 -1.53 13.10
C PHE A 194 -9.78 -3.01 12.90
N HIS A 195 -8.87 -3.31 11.98
CA HIS A 195 -8.30 -4.65 11.83
C HIS A 195 -7.13 -4.94 12.78
N TRP A 196 -6.66 -3.98 13.58
CA TRP A 196 -5.46 -4.14 14.42
C TRP A 196 -5.41 -5.47 15.20
N GLN A 197 -6.52 -5.87 15.83
CA GLN A 197 -6.59 -7.09 16.62
C GLN A 197 -6.49 -8.34 15.75
N ARG A 198 -7.23 -8.37 14.62
CA ARG A 198 -7.16 -9.45 13.62
C ARG A 198 -5.74 -9.61 13.09
N LEU A 199 -5.01 -8.51 12.94
CA LEU A 199 -3.63 -8.49 12.44
C LEU A 199 -2.59 -8.76 13.54
N GLY A 200 -3.03 -9.06 14.77
CA GLY A 200 -2.16 -9.45 15.88
C GLY A 200 -1.39 -8.30 16.53
N TYR A 201 -1.87 -7.05 16.40
CA TYR A 201 -1.35 -5.93 17.18
C TYR A 201 -2.03 -5.89 18.56
N ALA A 202 -1.35 -5.35 19.58
CA ALA A 202 -1.89 -5.28 20.94
C ALA A 202 -2.95 -4.17 21.11
N SER A 203 -2.88 -3.12 20.28
CA SER A 203 -3.84 -2.02 20.23
C SER A 203 -3.86 -1.37 18.84
N VAL A 204 -4.85 -0.53 18.58
CA VAL A 204 -4.84 0.32 17.38
C VAL A 204 -3.67 1.32 17.41
N HIS A 205 -3.25 1.78 18.58
CA HIS A 205 -2.10 2.67 18.73
C HIS A 205 -0.80 1.99 18.31
N ASP A 206 -0.59 0.74 18.70
CA ASP A 206 0.57 -0.06 18.29
C ASP A 206 0.55 -0.33 16.79
N PHE A 207 -0.63 -0.62 16.22
CA PHE A 207 -0.80 -0.74 14.78
C PHE A 207 -0.40 0.56 14.06
N VAL A 208 -0.95 1.70 14.49
CA VAL A 208 -0.67 3.02 13.90
C VAL A 208 0.78 3.41 14.04
N ALA A 209 1.38 3.20 15.21
CA ALA A 209 2.79 3.44 15.44
C ALA A 209 3.66 2.60 14.49
N ALA A 210 3.35 1.31 14.35
CA ALA A 210 4.07 0.40 13.48
C ALA A 210 3.98 0.81 12.00
N VAL A 211 2.78 0.99 11.45
CA VAL A 211 2.59 1.36 10.02
C VAL A 211 3.08 2.77 9.67
N SER A 212 3.37 3.60 10.67
CA SER A 212 4.00 4.91 10.51
C SER A 212 5.53 4.86 10.39
N THR A 213 6.15 3.70 10.58
CA THR A 213 7.63 3.56 10.53
C THR A 213 8.16 3.43 9.10
N SER A 214 7.61 2.52 8.29
CA SER A 214 8.07 2.26 6.92
C SER A 214 6.98 1.60 6.06
N GLU A 215 7.17 1.63 4.74
CA GLU A 215 6.32 0.92 3.78
C GLU A 215 6.45 -0.60 3.93
N SER A 216 7.58 -1.11 4.43
CA SER A 216 7.74 -2.54 4.76
C SER A 216 6.76 -2.98 5.84
N ILE A 217 6.52 -2.16 6.87
CA ILE A 217 5.51 -2.48 7.90
C ILE A 217 4.09 -2.32 7.38
N GLN A 218 3.84 -1.33 6.50
CA GLN A 218 2.54 -1.21 5.82
C GLN A 218 2.25 -2.44 4.95
N PHE A 219 3.27 -2.97 4.27
CA PHE A 219 3.16 -4.19 3.49
C PHE A 219 2.97 -5.43 4.36
N ASP A 220 3.65 -5.56 5.50
CA ASP A 220 3.40 -6.66 6.44
C ASP A 220 1.95 -6.65 6.96
N ALA A 221 1.39 -5.48 7.29
CA ALA A 221 -0.02 -5.35 7.66
C ALA A 221 -0.96 -5.85 6.54
N PHE A 222 -0.64 -5.54 5.28
CA PHE A 222 -1.37 -6.02 4.11
C PHE A 222 -1.26 -7.55 3.94
N VAL A 223 -0.07 -8.13 4.13
CA VAL A 223 0.16 -9.57 4.06
C VAL A 223 -0.61 -10.30 5.17
N ARG A 224 -0.59 -9.79 6.40
CA ARG A 224 -1.41 -10.31 7.51
C ARG A 224 -2.90 -10.23 7.21
N PHE A 225 -3.34 -9.15 6.57
CA PHE A 225 -4.73 -8.96 6.20
C PHE A 225 -5.20 -10.04 5.21
N ILE A 226 -4.37 -10.36 4.21
CA ILE A 226 -4.63 -11.49 3.31
C ILE A 226 -4.64 -12.80 4.09
N GLU A 227 -3.58 -13.09 4.85
CA GLU A 227 -3.38 -14.37 5.54
C GLU A 227 -4.52 -14.70 6.52
N THR A 228 -5.02 -13.69 7.23
CA THR A 228 -6.10 -13.83 8.21
C THR A 228 -7.50 -13.82 7.59
N ASP A 229 -7.60 -13.77 6.25
CA ASP A 229 -8.84 -13.90 5.49
C ASP A 229 -8.87 -15.19 4.66
N PRO A 230 -9.56 -16.24 5.12
CA PRO A 230 -9.55 -17.53 4.42
C PRO A 230 -10.04 -17.45 2.97
N ALA A 231 -11.00 -16.56 2.67
CA ALA A 231 -11.55 -16.42 1.33
C ALA A 231 -10.59 -15.68 0.41
N LEU A 232 -10.05 -14.55 0.88
CA LEU A 232 -9.08 -13.75 0.12
C LEU A 232 -7.78 -14.52 -0.08
N TYR A 233 -7.26 -15.17 0.96
CA TYR A 233 -6.06 -16.00 0.88
C TYR A 233 -6.22 -17.14 -0.12
N LYS A 234 -7.33 -17.89 -0.05
CA LYS A 234 -7.63 -18.96 -1.01
C LYS A 234 -7.74 -18.43 -2.43
N ALA A 235 -8.33 -17.25 -2.63
CA ALA A 235 -8.40 -16.61 -3.94
C ALA A 235 -7.01 -16.25 -4.49
N LEU A 236 -6.12 -15.69 -3.66
CA LEU A 236 -4.74 -15.39 -4.03
C LEU A 236 -3.94 -16.66 -4.37
N LYS A 237 -3.99 -17.68 -3.50
CA LYS A 237 -3.29 -18.96 -3.71
C LYS A 237 -3.68 -19.65 -5.02
N ALA A 238 -4.98 -19.61 -5.33
CA ALA A 238 -5.52 -20.15 -6.57
C ALA A 238 -5.42 -19.17 -7.76
N ARG A 239 -4.82 -17.98 -7.58
CA ARG A 239 -4.73 -16.90 -8.59
C ARG A 239 -6.07 -16.55 -9.24
N LYS A 240 -7.16 -16.61 -8.46
CA LYS A 240 -8.51 -16.22 -8.89
C LYS A 240 -8.66 -14.71 -8.81
N TRP A 241 -7.98 -13.96 -9.69
CA TRP A 241 -7.89 -12.50 -9.61
C TRP A 241 -9.23 -11.78 -9.57
N THR A 242 -10.23 -12.28 -10.31
CA THR A 242 -11.60 -11.74 -10.25
C THR A 242 -12.21 -11.86 -8.85
N VAL A 243 -12.01 -12.99 -8.17
CA VAL A 243 -12.50 -13.22 -6.80
C VAL A 243 -11.69 -12.40 -5.80
N PHE A 244 -10.36 -12.40 -5.94
CA PHE A 244 -9.46 -11.61 -5.10
C PHE A 244 -9.79 -10.12 -5.17
N ALA A 245 -9.87 -9.56 -6.38
CA ALA A 245 -10.18 -8.16 -6.60
C ALA A 245 -11.56 -7.78 -6.04
N LYS A 246 -12.57 -8.63 -6.19
CA LYS A 246 -13.90 -8.39 -5.61
C LYS A 246 -13.87 -8.37 -4.07
N LEU A 247 -13.14 -9.29 -3.46
CA LEU A 247 -13.04 -9.37 -2.00
C LEU A 247 -12.24 -8.20 -1.42
N TYR A 248 -11.17 -7.78 -2.10
CA TYR A 248 -10.29 -6.71 -1.63
C TYR A 248 -10.83 -5.30 -1.96
N ASN A 249 -11.21 -5.05 -3.21
CA ASN A 249 -11.63 -3.73 -3.70
C ASN A 249 -13.15 -3.52 -3.65
N GLY A 250 -13.91 -4.53 -3.22
CA GLY A 250 -15.36 -4.48 -3.13
C GLY A 250 -16.09 -4.71 -4.48
N PRO A 251 -17.43 -4.54 -4.49
CA PRO A 251 -18.27 -4.91 -5.64
C PRO A 251 -17.96 -4.14 -6.93
N ASP A 252 -17.43 -2.91 -6.82
CA ASP A 252 -17.13 -2.03 -7.95
C ASP A 252 -15.75 -2.27 -8.58
N TYR A 253 -15.02 -3.32 -8.18
CA TYR A 253 -13.65 -3.59 -8.65
C TYR A 253 -13.50 -3.58 -10.19
N LYS A 254 -14.53 -4.01 -10.93
CA LYS A 254 -14.53 -4.03 -12.40
C LYS A 254 -14.42 -2.63 -13.02
N ARG A 255 -14.96 -1.60 -12.37
CA ARG A 255 -14.91 -0.22 -12.88
C ARG A 255 -13.46 0.26 -13.05
N ASN A 256 -12.56 -0.24 -12.21
CA ASN A 256 -11.15 0.11 -12.21
C ASN A 256 -10.25 -0.99 -12.82
N LEU A 257 -10.86 -2.05 -13.37
CA LEU A 257 -10.19 -3.19 -14.04
C LEU A 257 -9.16 -3.91 -13.15
N TYR A 258 -9.40 -3.99 -11.83
CA TYR A 258 -8.45 -4.58 -10.87
C TYR A 258 -8.08 -6.02 -11.23
N ASP A 259 -9.06 -6.84 -11.63
CA ASP A 259 -8.85 -8.22 -12.02
C ASP A 259 -7.96 -8.38 -13.25
N ILE A 260 -8.21 -7.60 -14.29
CA ILE A 260 -7.40 -7.61 -15.52
C ILE A 260 -5.98 -7.09 -15.24
N LYS A 261 -5.86 -6.04 -14.42
CA LYS A 261 -4.56 -5.50 -14.02
C LYS A 261 -3.73 -6.52 -13.25
N LEU A 262 -4.34 -7.21 -12.28
CA LEU A 262 -3.69 -8.27 -11.51
C LEU A 262 -3.22 -9.42 -12.40
N GLN A 263 -4.08 -9.93 -13.28
CA GLN A 263 -3.72 -11.00 -14.22
C GLN A 263 -2.53 -10.58 -15.09
N ARG A 264 -2.60 -9.41 -15.73
CA ARG A 264 -1.52 -8.93 -16.60
C ARG A 264 -0.23 -8.67 -15.84
N ALA A 265 -0.33 -8.15 -14.61
CA ALA A 265 0.85 -7.93 -13.76
C ALA A 265 1.49 -9.26 -13.38
N PHE A 266 0.69 -10.26 -13.02
CA PHE A 266 1.20 -11.60 -12.72
C PHE A 266 1.93 -12.22 -13.91
N GLU A 267 1.34 -12.17 -15.12
CA GLU A 267 1.97 -12.67 -16.34
C GLU A 267 3.33 -12.00 -16.58
N ARG A 268 3.38 -10.65 -16.54
CA ARG A 268 4.64 -9.91 -16.69
C ARG A 268 5.69 -10.31 -15.66
N HIS A 269 5.28 -10.46 -14.40
CA HIS A 269 6.20 -10.80 -13.31
C HIS A 269 6.62 -12.27 -13.30
N ALA A 270 5.84 -13.16 -13.92
CA ALA A 270 6.17 -14.56 -14.11
C ALA A 270 7.18 -14.74 -15.25
N ASP A 271 7.09 -13.95 -16.32
CA ASP A 271 7.96 -14.07 -17.49
C ASP A 271 9.40 -13.52 -17.26
N CYS A 272 9.56 -12.55 -16.36
CA CYS A 272 10.85 -11.88 -16.08
C CYS A 272 11.70 -12.52 -14.96
N ASP A 273 11.21 -13.56 -14.28
CA ASP A 273 11.78 -14.07 -13.01
C ASP A 273 12.10 -12.95 -11.99
N CYS A 274 11.23 -11.94 -11.94
CA CYS A 274 11.44 -10.72 -11.18
C CYS A 274 11.73 -11.00 -9.68
N GLY A 275 12.76 -10.34 -9.14
CA GLY A 275 13.08 -10.38 -7.70
C GLY A 275 13.95 -11.56 -7.26
N GLN A 276 14.33 -12.47 -8.16
CA GLN A 276 15.36 -13.48 -7.91
C GLN A 276 16.76 -12.91 -8.18
N ALA A 277 17.78 -13.50 -7.55
CA ALA A 277 19.17 -13.16 -7.85
C ALA A 277 19.46 -13.51 -9.31
N VAL A 278 19.65 -12.49 -10.15
CA VAL A 278 20.14 -12.70 -11.52
C VAL A 278 21.58 -13.20 -11.39
N ALA A 279 21.90 -14.33 -12.01
CA ALA A 279 23.28 -14.81 -12.09
C ALA A 279 24.16 -13.69 -12.69
N ALA A 280 25.27 -13.40 -12.01
CA ALA A 280 26.25 -12.41 -12.44
C ALA A 280 26.89 -12.77 -13.78
#